data_AF-A0A5P9PF38-F1
#
_entry.id   AF-A0A5P9PF38-F1
#
_cell.length_a   1.000
_cell.length_b   1.000
_cell.length_c   1.000
_cell.angle_alpha   90.00
_cell.angle_beta   90.00
_cell.angle_gamma   90.00
#
_symmetry.space_group_name_H-M   'P 1'
#
loop_
_entity.id
_entity.type
_entity.pdbx_description
1 polymer ?
#
loop_
_entity_poly.entity_id
_entity_poly.type
_entity_poly.pdbx_seq_one_letter_code
_entity_poly.pdbx_strand_id
1 'polypeptide(L)'
;MTPRHEAWFDDPLVRPYAVTGGRTRSENVSLDLITLVVAMPSIAEAAGMDPEYGQIVRLCQRPISVAEVAARVDLPLPVVKVLLCDLIEQNLVLFRTAAPLTETPNKHVLQAVLDGIRKL
;
A
#
# COMPACT_ATOMS: atom_id res chain seq x y z
N MET A 1 -44.17 -20.50 6.47
CA MET A 1 -43.86 -19.06 6.56
C MET A 1 -43.43 -18.78 8.00
N THR A 2 -42.12 -18.78 8.25
CA THR A 2 -41.50 -18.52 9.56
C THR A 2 -40.17 -17.81 9.24
N PRO A 3 -39.87 -16.65 9.83
CA PRO A 3 -38.79 -15.81 9.33
C PRO A 3 -37.43 -16.39 9.72
N ARG A 4 -36.48 -16.38 8.77
CA ARG A 4 -35.05 -16.58 9.03
C ARG A 4 -34.59 -15.39 9.87
N HIS A 5 -34.19 -15.61 11.12
CA HIS A 5 -33.51 -14.56 11.87
C HIS A 5 -32.06 -14.49 11.38
N GLU A 6 -31.85 -13.49 10.53
CA GLU A 6 -30.61 -12.93 10.04
C GLU A 6 -29.63 -12.73 11.20
N ALA A 7 -28.73 -13.69 11.46
CA ALA A 7 -27.61 -13.52 12.38
C ALA A 7 -26.53 -12.69 11.69
N TRP A 8 -26.80 -11.38 11.57
CA TRP A 8 -25.92 -10.43 10.90
C TRP A 8 -25.25 -9.56 11.97
N PHE A 9 -23.92 -9.70 12.02
CA PHE A 9 -22.94 -8.83 12.67
C PHE A 9 -23.01 -8.72 14.19
N ASP A 10 -22.43 -9.71 14.86
CA ASP A 10 -21.95 -9.59 16.25
C ASP A 10 -20.41 -9.50 16.28
N ASP A 11 -19.84 -8.78 15.30
CA ASP A 11 -18.45 -8.37 15.31
C ASP A 11 -18.38 -6.97 15.93
N PRO A 12 -17.39 -6.64 16.79
CA PRO A 12 -17.28 -5.31 17.37
C PRO A 12 -17.32 -4.27 16.25
N LEU A 13 -18.32 -3.38 16.27
CA LEU A 13 -18.51 -2.32 15.28
C LEU A 13 -17.38 -1.28 15.41
N VAL A 14 -16.17 -1.65 15.00
CA VAL A 14 -15.09 -0.70 14.77
C VAL A 14 -15.56 0.17 13.61
N ARG A 15 -15.74 1.47 13.86
CA ARG A 15 -16.16 2.39 12.79
C ARG A 15 -15.15 2.27 11.65
N PRO A 16 -15.59 2.14 10.37
CA PRO A 16 -14.70 1.89 9.21
C PRO A 16 -13.58 2.91 8.92
N TYR A 17 -13.32 3.88 9.81
CA TYR A 17 -12.33 4.94 9.67
C TYR A 17 -11.65 5.28 11.01
N ALA A 18 -11.90 4.50 12.06
CA ALA A 18 -11.24 4.69 13.35
C ALA A 18 -9.72 4.48 13.23
N VAL A 19 -9.32 3.46 12.46
CA VAL A 19 -7.91 3.11 12.19
C VAL A 19 -7.16 4.23 11.46
N THR A 20 -7.84 4.98 10.58
CA THR A 20 -7.22 6.10 9.85
C THR A 20 -7.31 7.43 10.60
N GLY A 21 -7.91 7.47 11.79
CA GLY A 21 -8.19 8.72 12.52
C GLY A 21 -9.14 9.66 11.77
N GLY A 22 -10.02 9.12 10.90
CA GLY A 22 -10.95 9.90 10.08
C GLY A 22 -10.39 10.40 8.75
N ARG A 23 -9.14 10.05 8.40
CA ARG A 23 -8.55 10.40 7.09
C ARG A 23 -9.18 9.53 5.99
N THR A 24 -9.63 10.17 4.91
CA THR A 24 -10.33 9.52 3.78
C THR A 24 -9.53 9.54 2.47
N ARG A 25 -8.45 10.32 2.39
CA ARG A 25 -7.61 10.45 1.20
C ARG A 25 -6.19 10.91 1.59
N SER A 26 -5.16 10.33 0.98
CA SER A 26 -3.85 10.97 0.88
C SER A 26 -3.84 11.79 -0.41
N GLU A 27 -3.52 13.07 -0.29
CA GLU A 27 -3.53 14.03 -1.42
C GLU A 27 -2.37 13.76 -2.41
N ASN A 28 -1.32 13.04 -1.98
CA ASN A 28 -0.03 13.00 -2.69
C ASN A 28 0.21 11.72 -3.49
N VAL A 29 -0.47 10.60 -3.16
CA VAL A 29 -0.22 9.30 -3.79
C VAL A 29 -1.53 8.64 -4.21
N SER A 30 -1.73 8.48 -5.53
CA SER A 30 -2.85 7.71 -6.07
C SER A 30 -2.44 6.26 -6.29
N LEU A 31 -2.95 5.37 -5.43
CA LEU A 31 -2.73 3.93 -5.55
C LEU A 31 -3.91 3.26 -6.27
N ASP A 32 -3.62 2.57 -7.37
CA ASP A 32 -4.59 1.71 -8.07
C ASP A 32 -4.57 0.29 -7.48
N LEU A 33 -5.63 -0.48 -7.74
CA LEU A 33 -5.74 -1.86 -7.24
C LEU A 33 -4.58 -2.76 -7.66
N ILE A 34 -4.07 -2.53 -8.87
CA ILE A 34 -2.97 -3.30 -9.47
C ILE A 34 -1.58 -2.72 -9.14
N THR A 35 -1.51 -1.59 -8.44
CA THR A 35 -0.22 -1.02 -8.02
C THR A 35 0.49 -2.03 -7.13
N LEU A 36 1.75 -2.33 -7.46
CA LEU A 36 2.58 -3.20 -6.63
C LEU A 36 3.24 -2.37 -5.55
N VAL A 37 3.24 -2.88 -4.32
CA VAL A 37 3.92 -2.29 -3.17
C VAL A 37 4.95 -3.26 -2.61
N VAL A 38 6.02 -2.71 -2.05
CA VAL A 38 7.11 -3.46 -1.43
C VAL A 38 7.64 -2.72 -0.21
N ALA A 39 7.85 -3.42 0.89
CA ALA A 39 8.41 -2.89 2.12
C ALA A 39 9.94 -2.80 2.03
N MET A 40 10.47 -1.70 2.56
CA MET A 40 11.90 -1.50 2.82
C MET A 40 12.36 -2.02 4.18
N PRO A 41 11.62 -1.83 5.30
CA PRO A 41 12.04 -2.32 6.60
C PRO A 41 11.94 -3.85 6.69
N SER A 42 12.80 -4.41 7.52
CA SER A 42 12.81 -5.83 7.88
C SER A 42 11.58 -6.21 8.72
N ILE A 43 11.29 -7.51 8.77
CA ILE A 43 10.21 -8.05 9.62
C ILE A 43 10.42 -7.71 11.10
N ALA A 44 11.67 -7.60 11.55
CA ALA A 44 11.99 -7.25 12.94
C ALA A 44 11.59 -5.81 13.26
N GLU A 45 11.85 -4.86 12.35
CA GLU A 45 11.43 -3.46 12.49
C GLU A 45 9.90 -3.32 12.46
N ALA A 46 9.21 -4.19 11.71
CA ALA A 46 7.75 -4.23 11.68
C ALA A 46 7.09 -4.63 13.01
N ALA A 47 7.83 -5.27 13.92
CA ALA A 47 7.29 -5.75 15.20
C ALA A 47 7.03 -4.63 16.21
N GLY A 48 7.65 -3.45 16.03
CA GLY A 48 7.45 -2.27 16.88
C GLY A 48 6.37 -1.30 16.38
N MET A 49 5.72 -1.60 15.25
CA MET A 49 4.68 -0.77 14.66
C MET A 49 3.29 -1.14 15.21
N ASP A 50 2.30 -0.27 15.02
CA ASP A 50 0.91 -0.65 15.31
C ASP A 50 0.52 -1.88 14.48
N PRO A 51 -0.40 -2.73 14.98
CA PRO A 51 -0.68 -4.05 14.42
C PRO A 51 -0.96 -4.05 12.91
N GLU A 52 -1.77 -3.08 12.45
CA GLU A 52 -2.18 -2.94 11.06
C GLU A 52 -1.00 -2.56 10.15
N TYR A 53 -0.16 -1.60 10.57
CA TYR A 53 1.06 -1.23 9.84
C TYR A 53 2.06 -2.39 9.80
N GLY A 54 2.30 -3.03 10.94
CA GLY A 54 3.19 -4.18 11.02
C GLY A 54 2.72 -5.34 10.14
N GLN A 55 1.41 -5.59 10.06
CA GLN A 55 0.85 -6.62 9.18
C GLN A 55 1.05 -6.27 7.70
N ILE A 56 0.79 -5.03 7.30
CA ILE A 56 1.04 -4.56 5.93
C ILE A 56 2.52 -4.71 5.58
N VAL A 57 3.44 -4.27 6.43
CA VAL A 57 4.89 -4.38 6.19
C VAL A 57 5.34 -5.84 6.05
N ARG A 58 4.79 -6.76 6.86
CA ARG A 58 5.07 -8.19 6.74
C ARG A 58 4.58 -8.78 5.41
N LEU A 59 3.40 -8.37 4.94
CA LEU A 59 2.86 -8.81 3.65
C LEU A 59 3.67 -8.25 2.48
N CYS A 60 4.12 -7.00 2.58
CA CYS A 60 4.85 -6.29 1.54
C CYS A 60 6.34 -6.65 1.45
N GLN A 61 6.84 -7.65 2.20
CA GLN A 61 8.23 -8.12 2.08
C GLN A 61 8.58 -8.64 0.68
N ARG A 62 7.55 -8.95 -0.12
CA ARG A 62 7.66 -9.21 -1.57
C ARG A 62 6.67 -8.30 -2.30
N PRO A 63 6.91 -7.97 -3.58
CA PRO A 63 5.97 -7.20 -4.37
C PRO A 63 4.57 -7.85 -4.35
N ILE A 64 3.59 -7.09 -3.90
CA ILE A 64 2.19 -7.52 -3.74
C ILE A 64 1.27 -6.39 -4.20
N SER A 65 0.13 -6.72 -4.80
CA SER A 65 -0.82 -5.68 -5.25
C SER A 65 -1.61 -5.07 -4.09
N VAL A 66 -2.04 -3.80 -4.22
CA VAL A 66 -2.90 -3.14 -3.22
C VAL A 66 -4.18 -3.94 -2.94
N ALA A 67 -4.79 -4.51 -3.98
CA ALA A 67 -5.97 -5.37 -3.85
C ALA A 67 -5.69 -6.59 -2.97
N GLU A 68 -4.55 -7.23 -3.19
CA GLU A 68 -4.12 -8.40 -2.44
C GLU A 68 -3.72 -8.08 -0.99
N VAL A 69 -3.16 -6.91 -0.73
CA VAL A 69 -2.93 -6.44 0.64
C VAL A 69 -4.26 -6.34 1.35
N ALA A 70 -5.24 -5.64 0.75
CA ALA A 70 -6.56 -5.46 1.35
C ALA A 70 -7.28 -6.78 1.64
N ALA A 71 -7.22 -7.73 0.71
CA ALA A 71 -7.80 -9.06 0.91
C ALA A 71 -7.13 -9.87 2.04
N ARG A 72 -5.86 -9.59 2.37
CA ARG A 72 -5.10 -10.35 3.39
C ARG A 72 -5.11 -9.70 4.77
N VAL A 73 -5.28 -8.38 4.85
CA VAL A 73 -5.43 -7.67 6.13
C VAL A 73 -6.87 -7.62 6.62
N ASP A 74 -7.83 -7.98 5.77
CA ASP A 74 -9.27 -7.96 6.07
C ASP A 74 -9.79 -6.58 6.52
N LEU A 75 -9.26 -5.54 5.88
CA LEU A 75 -9.66 -4.15 6.09
C LEU A 75 -10.28 -3.56 4.81
N PRO A 76 -11.23 -2.62 4.93
CA PRO A 76 -11.78 -1.92 3.78
C PRO A 76 -10.68 -1.29 2.91
N LEU A 77 -10.78 -1.45 1.59
CA LEU A 77 -9.79 -0.92 0.64
C LEU A 77 -9.39 0.55 0.88
N PRO A 78 -10.32 1.49 1.19
CA PRO A 78 -9.94 2.86 1.48
C PRO A 78 -9.01 3.00 2.70
N VAL A 79 -9.22 2.19 3.74
CA VAL A 79 -8.37 2.17 4.94
C VAL A 79 -6.96 1.71 4.56
N VAL A 80 -6.86 0.62 3.80
CA VAL A 80 -5.57 0.05 3.37
C VAL A 80 -4.80 1.04 2.50
N LYS A 81 -5.47 1.76 1.59
CA LYS A 81 -4.83 2.81 0.80
C LYS A 81 -4.27 3.93 1.68
N VAL A 82 -5.00 4.37 2.71
CA VAL A 82 -4.50 5.39 3.65
C VAL A 82 -3.26 4.88 4.38
N LEU A 83 -3.30 3.67 4.94
CA LEU A 83 -2.16 3.08 5.65
C LEU A 83 -0.93 2.91 4.74
N LEU A 84 -1.14 2.49 3.48
CA LEU A 84 -0.06 2.40 2.50
C LEU A 84 0.51 3.78 2.15
N CYS A 85 -0.32 4.81 1.99
CA CYS A 85 0.15 6.17 1.76
C CYS A 85 0.99 6.67 2.94
N ASP A 86 0.58 6.40 4.18
CA ASP A 86 1.35 6.78 5.37
C ASP A 86 2.74 6.12 5.39
N LEU A 87 2.80 4.83 5.05
CA LEU A 87 4.07 4.09 4.93
C LEU A 87 4.95 4.61 3.77
N ILE A 88 4.34 5.03 2.67
CA ILE A 88 5.04 5.61 1.51
C ILE A 88 5.61 7.00 1.87
N GLU A 89 4.84 7.84 2.54
CA GLU A 89 5.28 9.16 3.02
C GLU A 89 6.46 9.05 4.01
N GLN A 90 6.51 7.96 4.79
CA GLN A 90 7.63 7.64 5.67
C GLN A 90 8.80 6.92 4.99
N ASN A 91 8.74 6.67 3.68
CA ASN A 91 9.73 5.90 2.91
C ASN A 91 9.91 4.45 3.39
N LEU A 92 8.91 3.89 4.08
CA LEU A 92 8.91 2.51 4.56
C LEU A 92 8.34 1.55 3.52
N VAL A 93 7.51 2.04 2.60
CA VAL A 93 6.98 1.27 1.47
C VAL A 93 7.27 2.02 0.17
N LEU A 94 7.75 1.29 -0.82
CA LEU A 94 7.85 1.74 -2.19
C LEU A 94 6.68 1.19 -2.99
N PHE A 95 6.28 1.92 -4.02
CA PHE A 95 5.23 1.49 -4.94
C PHE A 95 5.68 1.61 -6.39
N ARG A 96 5.13 0.73 -7.22
CA ARG A 96 5.30 0.76 -8.68
C ARG A 96 3.93 0.65 -9.32
N THR A 97 3.49 1.75 -9.91
CA THR A 97 2.33 1.76 -10.80
C THR A 97 2.73 1.17 -12.15
N ALA A 98 1.79 0.49 -12.82
CA ALA A 98 2.02 0.04 -14.19
C ALA A 98 2.27 1.27 -15.09
N ALA A 99 3.49 1.38 -15.61
CA ALA A 99 3.78 2.40 -16.62
C ALA A 99 2.99 2.08 -17.90
N PRO A 100 2.47 3.10 -18.61
CA PRO A 100 1.94 2.90 -19.96
C PRO A 100 3.00 2.19 -20.82
N LEU A 101 2.59 1.16 -21.57
CA LEU A 101 3.49 0.34 -22.41
C LEU A 101 4.25 1.14 -23.50
N THR A 102 3.96 2.43 -23.66
CA THR A 102 4.38 3.29 -24.77
C THR A 102 5.55 4.21 -24.43
N GLU A 103 5.96 4.35 -23.17
CA GLU A 103 7.06 5.25 -22.80
C GLU A 103 8.39 4.51 -22.68
N THR A 104 9.04 4.25 -23.82
CA THR A 104 10.46 3.89 -23.82
C THR A 104 11.28 5.13 -23.46
N PRO A 105 12.17 5.08 -22.45
CA PRO A 105 13.00 6.23 -22.08
C PRO A 105 13.87 6.69 -23.26
N ASN A 106 14.00 8.00 -23.44
CA ASN A 106 14.83 8.56 -24.51
C ASN A 106 16.30 8.15 -24.30
N LYS A 107 16.87 7.42 -25.26
CA LYS A 107 18.25 6.93 -25.22
C LYS A 107 19.28 8.04 -25.01
N HIS A 108 19.05 9.24 -25.55
CA HIS A 108 19.97 10.37 -25.36
C HIS A 108 20.04 10.80 -23.89
N VAL A 109 18.92 10.81 -23.18
CA VAL A 109 18.88 11.16 -21.76
C VAL A 109 19.61 10.09 -20.94
N LEU A 110 19.37 8.81 -21.22
CA LEU A 110 20.07 7.72 -20.54
C LEU A 110 21.58 7.77 -20.76
N GLN A 111 22.02 8.10 -21.98
CA GLN A 111 23.45 8.26 -22.29
C GLN A 111 24.05 9.44 -21.55
N ALA A 112 23.35 10.58 -21.51
CA ALA A 112 23.82 11.77 -20.78
C ALA A 112 23.97 11.51 -19.27
N VAL A 113 23.03 10.76 -18.66
CA VAL A 113 23.12 10.36 -17.25
C VAL A 113 24.32 9.44 -17.01
N LEU A 114 24.53 8.43 -17.87
CA LEU A 114 25.68 7.52 -17.78
C LEU A 114 27.01 8.27 -17.90
N ASP A 115 27.11 9.18 -18.87
CA ASP A 115 28.31 9.98 -19.10
C ASP A 115 28.58 10.93 -17.91
N GLY A 116 27.53 11.44 -17.27
CA GLY A 116 27.64 12.23 -16.04
C GLY A 116 28.17 11.43 -14.86
N ILE A 117 27.62 10.23 -14.61
CA ILE A 117 28.05 9.35 -13.51
C ILE A 117 29.52 8.90 -13.68
N ARG A 118 29.96 8.65 -14.92
CA ARG A 118 31.35 8.21 -15.22
C ARG A 118 32.42 9.30 -15.05
N LYS A 119 32.02 10.56 -14.95
CA LYS A 119 32.93 11.71 -14.80
C LYS A 119 33.14 12.14 -13.34
N LEU A 120 32.55 11.41 -12.39
CA LEU A 120 32.75 11.55 -10.95
C LEU A 120 33.78 10.53 -10.47
#